data_AF-A0A355U9Z9-F1
#
_entry.id   AF-A0A355U9Z9-F1
#
_cell.length_a   1.000
_cell.length_b   1.000
_cell.length_c   1.000
_cell.angle_alpha   90.00
_cell.angle_beta   90.00
_cell.angle_gamma   90.00
#
_symmetry.space_group_name_H-M   'P 1'
#
loop_
_entity.id
_entity.type
_entity.pdbx_description
1 polymer ?
#
loop_
_entity_poly.entity_id
_entity_poly.type
_entity_poly.pdbx_seq_one_letter_code
_entity_poly.pdbx_strand_id
1 'polypeptide(L)'
;NNQYQGLPLADFEKDFRRLLDTAITYSGKDQNRIFVLSLPNYGYTPYGAEKKEQITTELAMFNALTQSICVELGIDYYNITDISLEAENNSDYRASDNLHPSALQYAAWVSSIIDRVIAKLN
;
A
#
# COMPACT_ATOMS: atom_id res chain seq x y z
N ASN A 1 4.09 -3.50 8.36
CA ASN A 1 5.09 -4.50 7.91
C ASN A 1 4.76 -5.91 8.39
N ASN A 2 3.49 -6.33 8.40
CA ASN A 2 3.10 -7.65 8.93
C ASN A 2 3.64 -8.79 8.07
N GLN A 3 3.52 -8.67 6.74
CA GLN A 3 4.08 -9.63 5.79
C GLN A 3 5.59 -9.81 6.00
N TYR A 4 6.38 -8.73 6.07
CA TYR A 4 7.83 -8.80 6.34
C TYR A 4 8.16 -9.50 7.67
N GLN A 5 7.33 -9.32 8.70
CA GLN A 5 7.49 -9.95 10.01
C GLN A 5 6.97 -11.40 10.05
N GLY A 6 6.40 -11.92 8.95
CA GLY A 6 5.78 -13.25 8.92
C GLY A 6 4.55 -13.38 9.81
N LEU A 7 3.88 -12.26 10.13
CA LEU A 7 2.67 -12.29 10.96
C LEU A 7 1.47 -12.83 10.16
N PRO A 8 0.56 -13.58 10.80
CA PRO A 8 -0.61 -14.15 10.13
C PRO A 8 -1.48 -13.08 9.43
N LEU A 9 -1.98 -13.43 8.24
CA LEU A 9 -2.89 -12.57 7.48
C LEU A 9 -4.18 -12.26 8.26
N ALA A 10 -4.67 -13.22 9.05
CA ALA A 10 -5.88 -13.06 9.88
C ALA A 10 -5.69 -12.02 11.00
N ASP A 11 -4.49 -11.94 11.60
CA ASP A 11 -4.19 -10.92 12.61
C ASP A 11 -4.14 -9.53 11.96
N PHE A 12 -3.53 -9.45 10.77
CA PHE A 12 -3.52 -8.23 9.98
C PHE A 12 -4.92 -7.78 9.58
N GLU A 13 -5.81 -8.69 9.14
CA GLU A 13 -7.21 -8.36 8.82
C GLU A 13 -7.91 -7.69 10.01
N LYS A 14 -7.82 -8.31 11.18
CA LYS A 14 -8.45 -7.82 12.40
C LYS A 14 -7.94 -6.42 12.77
N ASP A 15 -6.63 -6.22 12.71
CA ASP A 15 -6.02 -4.93 13.02
C ASP A 15 -6.35 -3.86 11.97
N PHE A 16 -6.37 -4.23 10.69
CA PHE A 16 -6.70 -3.32 9.60
C PHE A 16 -8.16 -2.83 9.70
N ARG A 17 -9.12 -3.72 9.97
CA ARG A 17 -10.52 -3.34 10.21
C ARG A 17 -10.65 -2.38 11.39
N ARG A 18 -9.98 -2.67 12.51
CA ARG A 18 -9.96 -1.79 13.69
C ARG A 18 -9.37 -0.40 13.40
N LEU A 19 -8.35 -0.34 12.55
CA LEU A 19 -7.78 0.94 12.10
C LEU A 19 -8.78 1.72 11.23
N LEU A 20 -9.48 1.06 10.31
CA LEU A 20 -10.51 1.71 9.50
C LEU A 20 -11.69 2.19 10.35
N ASP A 21 -12.17 1.41 11.32
CA ASP A 21 -13.21 1.83 12.25
C ASP A 21 -12.82 3.10 13.04
N THR A 22 -11.55 3.15 13.45
CA THR A 22 -10.98 4.32 14.12
C THR A 22 -10.92 5.53 13.18
N ALA A 23 -10.47 5.34 11.94
CA ALA A 23 -10.41 6.39 10.93
C ALA A 23 -11.81 6.93 10.58
N ILE A 24 -12.81 6.06 10.42
CA ILE A 24 -14.21 6.41 10.18
C ILE A 24 -14.77 7.24 11.35
N THR A 25 -14.44 6.84 12.58
CA THR A 25 -14.86 7.58 13.76
C THR A 25 -14.28 9.00 13.76
N TYR A 26 -12.98 9.14 13.48
CA TYR A 26 -12.31 10.45 13.46
C TYR A 26 -12.61 11.29 12.22
N SER A 27 -13.08 10.69 11.12
CA SER A 27 -13.52 11.43 9.93
C SER A 27 -14.90 12.09 10.09
N GLY A 28 -15.58 11.88 11.23
CA GLY A 28 -16.96 12.32 11.44
C GLY A 28 -17.98 11.36 10.82
N LYS A 29 -17.63 10.07 10.69
CA LYS A 29 -18.40 9.02 10.00
C LYS A 29 -18.61 9.28 8.51
N ASP A 30 -17.68 10.00 7.89
CA ASP A 30 -17.66 10.25 6.45
C ASP A 30 -16.51 9.47 5.81
N GLN A 31 -16.83 8.35 5.16
CA GLN A 31 -15.85 7.48 4.50
C GLN A 31 -15.18 8.17 3.30
N ASN A 32 -15.78 9.21 2.72
CA ASN A 32 -15.20 9.91 1.57
C ASN A 32 -13.91 10.67 1.93
N ARG A 33 -13.67 10.89 3.22
CA ARG A 33 -12.46 11.53 3.76
C ARG A 33 -11.33 10.55 4.04
N ILE A 34 -11.52 9.27 3.71
CA ILE A 34 -10.57 8.20 3.98
C ILE A 34 -10.23 7.56 2.64
N PHE A 35 -8.94 7.27 2.45
CA PHE A 35 -8.47 6.42 1.37
C PHE A 35 -7.34 5.54 1.89
N VAL A 36 -7.10 4.44 1.17
CA VAL A 36 -6.04 3.49 1.44
C VAL A 36 -5.15 3.35 0.22
N LEU A 37 -3.85 3.22 0.43
CA LEU A 37 -2.89 2.84 -0.61
C LEU A 37 -2.57 1.35 -0.47
N SER A 38 -2.36 0.68 -1.61
CA SER A 38 -1.81 -0.66 -1.59
C SER A 38 -0.38 -0.69 -1.05
N LEU A 39 0.08 -1.87 -0.63
CA LEU A 39 1.45 -2.10 -0.20
C LEU A 39 2.38 -2.14 -1.44
N PRO A 40 3.50 -1.40 -1.46
CA PRO A 40 4.51 -1.53 -2.51
C PRO A 40 5.22 -2.88 -2.43
N ASN A 41 5.62 -3.41 -3.59
CA ASN A 41 6.32 -4.67 -3.69
C ASN A 41 7.85 -4.50 -3.57
N TYR A 42 8.35 -4.61 -2.35
CA TYR A 42 9.79 -4.53 -2.09
C TYR A 42 10.58 -5.76 -2.58
N GLY A 43 9.93 -6.80 -3.12
CA GLY A 43 10.60 -7.91 -3.81
C GLY A 43 11.37 -7.47 -5.05
N TYR A 44 11.05 -6.28 -5.59
CA TYR A 44 11.73 -5.64 -6.72
C TYR A 44 12.89 -4.74 -6.28
N THR A 45 13.28 -4.82 -5.01
CA THR A 45 14.47 -4.14 -4.46
C THR A 45 15.59 -5.17 -4.29
N PRO A 46 16.88 -4.75 -4.30
CA PRO A 46 17.98 -5.65 -3.97
C PRO A 46 17.81 -6.35 -2.61
N TYR A 47 17.21 -5.66 -1.63
CA TYR A 47 16.93 -6.26 -0.32
C TYR A 47 15.93 -7.42 -0.40
N GLY A 48 14.90 -7.31 -1.24
CA GLY A 48 13.86 -8.33 -1.40
C GLY A 48 14.15 -9.39 -2.48
N ALA A 49 15.21 -9.20 -3.28
CA ALA A 49 15.44 -9.96 -4.51
C ALA A 49 15.49 -11.49 -4.29
N GLU A 50 16.16 -11.96 -3.22
CA GLU A 50 16.26 -13.39 -2.92
C GLU A 50 14.91 -14.06 -2.64
N LYS A 51 13.91 -13.28 -2.18
CA LYS A 51 12.57 -13.76 -1.82
C LYS A 51 11.49 -13.15 -2.70
N LYS A 52 11.85 -12.64 -3.89
CA LYS A 52 10.96 -11.86 -4.77
C LYS A 52 9.61 -12.55 -5.01
N GLU A 53 9.62 -13.84 -5.33
CA GLU A 53 8.39 -14.61 -5.61
C GLU A 53 7.50 -14.74 -4.37
N GLN A 54 8.09 -15.08 -3.21
CA GLN A 54 7.38 -15.17 -1.95
C GLN A 54 6.77 -13.82 -1.56
N ILE A 55 7.58 -12.75 -1.57
CA ILE A 55 7.14 -11.40 -1.23
C ILE A 55 6.01 -10.93 -2.16
N THR A 56 6.15 -11.17 -3.46
CA THR A 56 5.13 -10.80 -4.46
C THR A 56 3.81 -11.52 -4.19
N THR A 57 3.87 -12.83 -3.93
CA THR A 57 2.68 -13.64 -3.66
C THR A 57 2.00 -13.21 -2.36
N GLU A 58 2.79 -13.02 -1.29
CA GLU A 58 2.24 -12.60 0.00
C GLU A 58 1.65 -11.20 -0.07
N LEU A 59 2.36 -10.22 -0.63
CA LEU A 59 1.83 -8.86 -0.78
C LEU A 59 0.58 -8.82 -1.67
N ALA A 60 0.46 -9.68 -2.68
CA ALA A 60 -0.77 -9.81 -3.45
C ALA A 60 -1.95 -10.25 -2.57
N MET A 61 -1.75 -11.19 -1.63
CA MET A 61 -2.80 -11.59 -0.68
C MET A 61 -3.18 -10.45 0.27
N PHE A 62 -2.21 -9.73 0.82
CA PHE A 62 -2.48 -8.58 1.71
C PHE A 62 -3.19 -7.44 0.95
N ASN A 63 -2.78 -7.14 -0.28
CA ASN A 63 -3.42 -6.12 -1.12
C ASN A 63 -4.85 -6.52 -1.52
N ALA A 64 -5.08 -7.77 -1.91
CA ALA A 64 -6.42 -8.27 -2.21
C ALA A 64 -7.35 -8.19 -0.99
N LEU A 65 -6.86 -8.57 0.20
CA LEU A 65 -7.60 -8.44 1.45
C LEU A 65 -7.95 -6.98 1.76
N THR A 66 -6.96 -6.08 1.77
CA THR A 66 -7.20 -4.66 2.09
C THR A 66 -8.15 -4.00 1.08
N GLN A 67 -8.01 -4.31 -0.21
CA GLN A 67 -8.89 -3.81 -1.25
C GLN A 67 -10.33 -4.31 -1.05
N SER A 68 -10.52 -5.60 -0.77
CA SER A 68 -11.84 -6.19 -0.49
C SER A 68 -12.54 -5.49 0.68
N ILE A 69 -11.82 -5.25 1.77
CA ILE A 69 -12.35 -4.56 2.96
C ILE A 69 -12.70 -3.10 2.64
N CYS A 70 -11.87 -2.41 1.84
CA CYS A 70 -12.17 -1.04 1.43
C CYS A 70 -13.44 -0.97 0.56
N VAL A 71 -13.61 -1.93 -0.35
CA VAL A 71 -14.83 -2.06 -1.17
C VAL A 71 -16.06 -2.32 -0.29
N GLU A 72 -15.96 -3.24 0.68
CA GLU A 72 -17.02 -3.54 1.65
C GLU A 72 -17.47 -2.28 2.41
N LEU A 73 -16.53 -1.42 2.80
CA LEU A 73 -16.78 -0.23 3.61
C LEU A 73 -17.04 1.05 2.81
N GLY A 74 -16.95 1.00 1.47
CA GLY A 74 -17.09 2.17 0.61
C GLY A 74 -15.95 3.19 0.75
N ILE A 75 -14.74 2.71 1.04
CA ILE A 75 -13.51 3.52 1.17
C ILE A 75 -12.69 3.42 -0.13
N ASP A 76 -12.13 4.53 -0.58
CA ASP A 76 -11.27 4.51 -1.76
C ASP A 76 -10.00 3.71 -1.55
N TYR A 77 -9.62 2.96 -2.58
CA TYR A 77 -8.38 2.20 -2.62
C TYR A 77 -7.58 2.55 -3.86
N TYR A 78 -6.32 2.94 -3.67
CA TYR A 78 -5.43 3.31 -4.76
C TYR A 78 -4.25 2.33 -4.84
N ASN A 79 -4.07 1.71 -6.01
CA ASN A 79 -2.94 0.83 -6.26
C ASN A 79 -1.67 1.65 -6.53
N ILE A 80 -0.65 1.46 -5.70
CA ILE A 80 0.72 1.95 -5.91
C ILE A 80 1.72 0.80 -6.12
N THR A 81 1.27 -0.47 -6.04
CA THR A 81 2.12 -1.66 -6.13
C THR A 81 2.88 -1.70 -7.45
N ASP A 82 2.21 -1.40 -8.56
CA ASP A 82 2.79 -1.49 -9.90
C ASP A 82 3.94 -0.48 -10.09
N ILE A 83 3.87 0.67 -9.42
CA ILE A 83 4.92 1.71 -9.46
C ILE A 83 6.22 1.20 -8.83
N SER A 84 6.12 0.35 -7.81
CA SER A 84 7.30 -0.17 -7.10
C SER A 84 8.10 -1.20 -7.90
N LEU A 85 7.51 -1.80 -8.95
CA LEU A 85 8.17 -2.81 -9.77
C LEU A 85 9.35 -2.23 -10.57
N GLU A 86 9.30 -0.94 -10.88
CA GLU A 86 10.36 -0.20 -11.57
C GLU A 86 11.69 -0.20 -10.79
N ALA A 87 11.66 -0.44 -9.48
CA ALA A 87 12.86 -0.58 -8.67
C ALA A 87 13.79 -1.72 -9.15
N GLU A 88 13.30 -2.71 -9.88
CA GLU A 88 14.19 -3.77 -10.38
C GLU A 88 15.20 -3.24 -11.41
N ASN A 89 14.78 -2.29 -12.26
CA ASN A 89 15.59 -1.80 -13.38
C ASN A 89 16.07 -0.36 -13.21
N ASN A 90 15.56 0.35 -12.19
CA ASN A 90 15.88 1.75 -11.96
C ASN A 90 16.32 1.97 -10.51
N SER A 91 17.62 2.19 -10.29
CA SER A 91 18.19 2.46 -8.97
C SER A 91 17.61 3.70 -8.29
N ASP A 92 17.19 4.70 -9.08
CA ASP A 92 16.68 5.97 -8.57
C ASP A 92 15.30 5.81 -7.93
N TYR A 93 14.65 4.65 -8.09
CA TYR A 93 13.40 4.31 -7.41
C TYR A 93 13.59 3.81 -5.97
N ARG A 94 14.83 3.68 -5.48
CA ARG A 94 15.11 3.24 -4.10
C ARG A 94 16.00 4.23 -3.34
N ALA A 95 15.85 4.24 -2.02
CA ALA A 95 16.76 4.92 -1.12
C ALA A 95 18.11 4.17 -1.03
N SER A 96 19.11 4.81 -0.39
CA SER A 96 20.48 4.27 -0.27
C SER A 96 20.58 2.97 0.54
N ASP A 97 19.54 2.59 1.29
CA ASP A 97 19.46 1.31 1.99
C ASP A 97 19.04 0.13 1.10
N ASN A 98 18.78 0.39 -0.19
CA ASN A 98 18.34 -0.60 -1.17
C ASN A 98 17.03 -1.31 -0.83
N LEU A 99 16.21 -0.75 0.07
CA LEU A 99 14.93 -1.28 0.50
C LEU A 99 13.81 -0.27 0.30
N HIS A 100 13.94 0.93 0.84
CA HIS A 100 12.83 1.88 0.90
C HIS A 100 12.63 2.59 -0.44
N PRO A 101 11.39 3.05 -0.75
CA PRO A 101 11.14 3.92 -1.89
C PRO A 101 11.98 5.20 -1.80
N SER A 102 12.51 5.65 -2.94
CA SER A 102 13.18 6.95 -3.02
C SER A 102 12.17 8.10 -3.02
N ALA A 103 12.67 9.34 -2.94
CA ALA A 103 11.87 10.53 -3.17
C ALA A 103 11.16 10.51 -4.55
N LEU A 104 11.83 9.98 -5.59
CA LEU A 104 11.26 9.84 -6.93
C LEU A 104 10.05 8.88 -6.92
N GLN A 105 10.17 7.73 -6.26
CA GLN A 105 9.08 6.77 -6.17
C GLN A 105 7.90 7.32 -5.35
N TYR A 106 8.16 7.98 -4.22
CA TYR A 106 7.11 8.66 -3.45
C TYR A 106 6.38 9.74 -4.27
N ALA A 107 7.12 10.52 -5.07
CA ALA A 107 6.50 11.51 -5.97
C ALA A 107 5.61 10.84 -7.03
N ALA A 108 6.02 9.68 -7.56
CA ALA A 108 5.21 8.90 -8.49
C ALA A 108 3.92 8.37 -7.84
N TRP A 109 3.96 7.94 -6.57
CA TRP A 109 2.76 7.53 -5.83
C TRP A 109 1.77 8.68 -5.65
N VAL A 110 2.25 9.86 -5.24
CA VAL A 110 1.39 11.03 -5.08
C VAL A 110 0.78 11.44 -6.42
N SER A 111 1.60 11.50 -7.48
CA SER A 111 1.16 11.89 -8.82
C SER A 111 0.08 10.95 -9.37
N SER A 112 0.11 9.66 -9.03
CA SER A 112 -0.87 8.69 -9.52
C SER A 112 -2.25 8.77 -8.85
N ILE A 113 -2.37 9.48 -7.72
CA ILE A 113 -3.61 9.55 -6.92
C ILE A 113 -4.14 10.97 -6.75
N ILE A 114 -3.29 12.00 -6.85
CA ILE A 114 -3.61 13.35 -6.36
C ILE A 114 -4.86 13.95 -7.00
N ASP A 115 -5.06 13.80 -8.31
CA ASP A 115 -6.23 14.36 -9.00
C ASP A 115 -7.55 13.74 -8.49
N ARG A 116 -7.53 12.42 -8.22
CA ARG A 116 -8.70 11.70 -7.69
C ARG A 116 -8.97 12.09 -6.24
N VAL A 117 -7.93 12.30 -5.44
CA VAL A 117 -8.06 12.75 -4.04
C VAL A 117 -8.57 14.19 -3.99
N ILE A 118 -8.03 15.10 -4.80
CA ILE A 118 -8.47 16.50 -4.86
C ILE A 118 -9.93 16.60 -5.33
N ALA A 119 -10.35 15.77 -6.28
CA ALA A 119 -11.74 15.75 -6.76
C ALA A 119 -12.76 15.47 -5.65
N LYS A 120 -12.35 14.86 -4.54
CA LYS A 120 -13.21 14.59 -3.37
C LYS A 120 -13.29 15.73 -2.34
N LEU A 121 -12.49 16.78 -2.51
CA LEU A 121 -12.51 17.95 -1.63
C LEU A 121 -13.54 19.00 -2.05
N ASN A 122 -14.14 18.83 -3.23
CA ASN A 122 -15.16 19.71 -3.81
C ASN A 122 -16.56 19.15 -3.57
#